data_AF-A0A962WLY5-F1
#
_entry.id   AF-A0A962WLY5-F1
#
_cell.length_a   1.000
_cell.length_b   1.000
_cell.length_c   1.000
_cell.angle_alpha   90.00
_cell.angle_beta   90.00
_cell.angle_gamma   90.00
#
_symmetry.space_group_name_H-M   'P 1'
#
loop_
_entity.id
_entity.type
_entity.pdbx_description
1 polymer ?
#
loop_
_entity_poly.entity_id
_entity_poly.type
_entity_poly.pdbx_seq_one_letter_code
_entity_poly.pdbx_strand_id
1 'polypeptide(L)'
;MQYASPTPIAERENDEIKILTEEYRAMYSLALFRLGALDRRVPATAATLGAFLGSVAVLPGPSREIVLVGVPLAAIWLVRITINHARSFEDALRRIEWIEQRINLHLRAEVLGFQSRHPSRGHAVGGRTGRESISAVLAAAILLVTACWRVFERTLAAGAAEAWAYRLFVAVLVVYLGAVVVALRCYRYEPRSRLHDETPRILRCATQD
;
A
#
# COMPACT_ATOMS: atom_id res chain seq x y z
N MET A 1 -41.93 -29.90 -28.00
CA MET A 1 -40.58 -29.74 -27.42
C MET A 1 -40.72 -29.19 -26.01
N GLN A 2 -40.67 -30.05 -25.00
CA GLN A 2 -40.61 -29.63 -23.60
C GLN A 2 -39.15 -29.23 -23.31
N TYR A 3 -38.93 -27.95 -23.01
CA TYR A 3 -37.66 -27.53 -22.40
C TYR A 3 -37.60 -28.16 -21.01
N ALA A 4 -36.69 -29.12 -20.83
CA ALA A 4 -36.39 -29.65 -19.51
C ALA A 4 -35.98 -28.47 -18.62
N SER A 5 -36.76 -28.23 -17.56
CA SER A 5 -36.43 -27.24 -16.55
C SER A 5 -35.04 -27.58 -15.98
N PRO A 6 -34.13 -26.60 -15.87
CA PRO A 6 -32.80 -26.85 -15.31
C PRO A 6 -32.94 -27.49 -13.92
N THR A 7 -32.08 -28.47 -13.64
CA THR A 7 -32.08 -29.11 -12.33
C THR A 7 -31.67 -28.08 -11.27
N PRO A 8 -32.20 -28.14 -10.04
CA PRO A 8 -31.92 -27.17 -8.98
C PRO A 8 -30.44 -27.04 -8.60
N ILE A 9 -29.61 -28.00 -9.03
CA ILE A 9 -28.14 -27.96 -8.89
C ILE A 9 -27.52 -27.01 -9.92
N ALA A 10 -27.99 -27.06 -11.17
CA ALA A 10 -27.50 -26.20 -12.26
C ALA A 10 -27.89 -24.73 -12.06
N GLU A 11 -29.06 -24.45 -11.45
CA GLU A 11 -29.46 -23.09 -11.09
C GLU A 11 -28.55 -22.48 -10.02
N ARG A 12 -28.22 -23.23 -8.96
CA ARG A 12 -27.30 -22.78 -7.91
C ARG A 12 -25.89 -22.52 -8.41
N GLU A 13 -25.38 -23.38 -9.30
CA GLU A 13 -24.06 -23.22 -9.90
C GLU A 13 -23.99 -21.96 -10.77
N ASN A 14 -25.05 -21.68 -11.53
CA ASN A 14 -25.14 -20.48 -12.35
C ASN A 14 -25.23 -19.20 -11.50
N ASP A 15 -25.90 -19.26 -10.35
CA ASP A 15 -25.96 -18.14 -9.41
C ASP A 15 -24.63 -17.91 -8.67
N GLU A 16 -23.89 -18.96 -8.29
CA GLU A 16 -22.52 -18.84 -7.74
C GLU A 16 -21.58 -18.18 -8.76
N ILE A 17 -21.64 -18.59 -10.03
CA ILE A 17 -20.83 -17.99 -11.11
C ILE A 17 -21.20 -16.52 -11.33
N LYS A 18 -22.49 -16.16 -11.31
CA LYS A 18 -22.92 -14.75 -11.42
C LYS A 18 -22.38 -13.91 -10.27
N ILE A 19 -22.50 -14.39 -9.03
CA ILE A 19 -22.00 -13.69 -7.84
C ILE A 19 -20.48 -13.49 -7.94
N LEU A 20 -19.74 -14.54 -8.29
CA LEU A 20 -18.29 -14.46 -8.49
C LEU A 20 -17.91 -13.47 -9.60
N THR A 21 -18.67 -13.43 -10.68
CA THR A 21 -18.42 -12.51 -11.80
C THR A 21 -18.71 -11.05 -11.42
N GLU A 22 -19.75 -10.79 -10.66
CA GLU A 22 -20.03 -9.45 -10.12
C GLU A 22 -18.98 -9.01 -9.10
N GLU A 23 -18.56 -9.93 -8.21
CA GLU A 23 -17.45 -9.67 -7.30
C GLU A 23 -16.15 -9.38 -8.08
N TYR A 24 -15.87 -10.13 -9.14
CA TYR A 24 -14.73 -9.90 -10.03
C TYR A 24 -14.75 -8.47 -10.61
N ARG A 25 -15.90 -8.05 -11.17
CA ARG A 25 -16.07 -6.70 -11.72
C ARG A 25 -15.85 -5.63 -10.67
N ALA A 26 -16.42 -5.79 -9.48
CA ALA A 26 -16.25 -4.87 -8.37
C ALA A 26 -14.77 -4.78 -7.94
N MET A 27 -14.12 -5.92 -7.73
CA MET A 27 -12.71 -5.96 -7.32
C MET A 27 -11.77 -5.41 -8.40
N TYR A 28 -12.05 -5.67 -9.67
CA TYR A 28 -11.29 -5.12 -10.79
C TYR A 28 -11.42 -3.59 -10.87
N SER A 29 -12.62 -3.05 -10.69
CA SER A 29 -12.84 -1.60 -10.63
C SER A 29 -12.08 -0.95 -9.46
N LEU A 30 -12.09 -1.60 -8.29
CA LEU A 30 -11.34 -1.17 -7.12
C LEU A 30 -9.83 -1.21 -7.34
N ALA A 31 -9.33 -2.26 -8.01
CA ALA A 31 -7.93 -2.39 -8.36
C ALA A 31 -7.48 -1.27 -9.31
N LEU A 32 -8.24 -0.97 -10.37
CA LEU A 32 -7.96 0.13 -11.28
C LEU A 32 -7.99 1.49 -10.59
N PHE A 33 -8.97 1.74 -9.72
CA PHE A 33 -9.04 2.96 -8.92
C PHE A 33 -7.79 3.13 -8.05
N ARG A 34 -7.34 2.07 -7.37
CA ARG A 34 -6.14 2.09 -6.51
C ARG A 34 -4.85 2.27 -7.30
N LEU A 35 -4.75 1.65 -8.48
CA LEU A 35 -3.62 1.84 -9.40
C LEU A 35 -3.51 3.31 -9.83
N GLY A 36 -4.63 3.90 -10.29
CA GLY A 36 -4.66 5.32 -10.67
C GLY A 36 -4.34 6.25 -9.48
N ALA A 37 -4.77 5.90 -8.27
CA ALA A 37 -4.41 6.64 -7.06
C ALA A 37 -2.92 6.51 -6.69
N LEU A 38 -2.28 5.36 -6.95
CA LEU A 38 -0.85 5.17 -6.74
C LEU A 38 -0.02 5.96 -7.77
N ASP A 39 -0.39 5.90 -9.05
CA ASP A 39 0.33 6.60 -10.12
C ASP A 39 0.34 8.12 -9.93
N ARG A 40 -0.75 8.69 -9.39
CA ARG A 40 -0.84 10.14 -9.10
C ARG A 40 0.04 10.57 -7.93
N ARG A 41 0.45 9.65 -7.04
CA ARG A 41 1.23 10.02 -5.84
C ARG A 41 2.68 10.34 -6.17
N VAL A 42 3.28 9.67 -7.14
CA VAL A 42 4.66 9.95 -7.56
C VAL A 42 4.83 11.40 -8.03
N PRO A 43 4.06 11.92 -9.01
CA PRO A 43 4.17 13.31 -9.44
C PRO A 43 3.73 14.30 -8.36
N ALA A 44 2.72 13.98 -7.54
CA ALA A 44 2.33 14.84 -6.41
C ALA A 44 3.46 14.97 -5.37
N THR A 45 4.16 13.87 -5.08
CA THR A 45 5.31 13.87 -4.18
C THR A 45 6.47 14.67 -4.76
N ALA A 46 6.76 14.50 -6.05
CA ALA A 46 7.80 15.27 -6.75
C ALA A 46 7.48 16.78 -6.76
N ALA A 47 6.23 17.16 -7.03
CA ALA A 47 5.79 18.56 -6.98
C ALA A 47 5.92 19.14 -5.57
N THR A 48 5.53 18.38 -4.54
CA THR A 48 5.67 18.80 -3.13
C THR A 48 7.14 18.99 -2.75
N LEU A 49 8.02 18.07 -3.15
CA LEU A 49 9.46 18.18 -2.95
C LEU A 49 10.02 19.43 -3.66
N GLY A 50 9.67 19.66 -4.92
CA GLY A 50 10.10 20.83 -5.67
C GLY A 50 9.62 22.13 -5.04
N ALA A 51 8.36 22.20 -4.64
CA ALA A 51 7.78 23.35 -3.96
C ALA A 51 8.47 23.64 -2.62
N PHE A 52 8.76 22.59 -1.82
CA PHE A 52 9.50 22.73 -0.58
C PHE A 52 10.91 23.29 -0.82
N LEU A 53 11.67 22.69 -1.74
CA LEU A 53 13.03 23.12 -2.04
C LEU A 53 13.09 24.57 -2.55
N GLY A 54 12.11 24.99 -3.36
CA GLY A 54 12.02 26.35 -3.87
C GLY A 54 11.58 27.39 -2.82
N SER A 55 10.68 27.01 -1.90
CA SER A 55 10.09 27.95 -0.94
C SER A 55 10.87 28.10 0.36
N VAL A 56 11.58 27.06 0.82
CA VAL A 56 12.21 27.04 2.15
C VAL A 56 13.27 28.13 2.32
N ALA A 57 13.96 28.51 1.25
CA ALA A 57 14.98 29.56 1.27
C ALA A 57 14.41 30.97 1.42
N VAL A 58 13.16 31.20 1.01
CA VAL A 58 12.52 32.52 0.94
C VAL A 58 11.56 32.75 2.11
N LEU A 59 11.18 31.70 2.83
CA LEU A 59 10.25 31.79 3.95
C LEU A 59 10.80 32.65 5.11
N PRO A 60 9.96 33.52 5.72
CA PRO A 60 10.26 34.21 6.97
C PRO A 60 10.56 33.21 8.10
N GLY A 61 11.40 33.62 9.06
CA GLY A 61 11.82 32.80 10.21
C GLY A 61 10.69 31.99 10.89
N PRO A 62 9.61 32.61 11.40
CA PRO A 62 8.57 31.89 12.13
C PRO A 62 7.82 30.88 11.25
N SER A 63 7.59 31.21 9.96
CA SER A 63 6.95 30.29 9.02
C SER A 63 7.87 29.11 8.66
N ARG A 64 9.20 29.35 8.63
CA ARG A 64 10.20 28.32 8.35
C ARG A 64 10.22 27.24 9.43
N GLU A 65 10.10 27.62 10.71
CA GLU A 65 10.03 26.67 11.84
C GLU A 65 8.85 25.71 11.71
N ILE A 66 7.65 26.25 11.45
CA ILE A 66 6.43 25.45 11.26
C ILE A 66 6.60 24.46 10.11
N VAL A 67 7.19 24.91 9.00
CA VAL A 67 7.44 24.07 7.82
C VAL A 67 8.46 22.97 8.12
N LEU A 68 9.51 23.26 8.88
CA LEU A 68 10.55 22.27 9.24
C LEU A 68 10.02 21.16 10.16
N VAL A 69 8.99 21.42 10.95
CA VAL A 69 8.31 20.38 11.75
C VAL A 69 7.24 19.67 10.93
N GLY A 70 6.43 20.44 10.18
CA GLY A 70 5.28 19.92 9.43
C GLY A 70 5.66 19.03 8.25
N VAL A 71 6.70 19.40 7.48
CA VAL A 71 7.10 18.68 6.26
C VAL A 71 7.57 17.25 6.55
N PRO A 72 8.45 17.00 7.54
CA PRO A 72 8.82 15.63 7.92
C PRO A 72 7.61 14.77 8.34
N LEU A 73 6.67 15.33 9.10
CA LEU A 73 5.45 14.63 9.51
C LEU A 73 4.56 14.29 8.31
N ALA A 74 4.37 15.25 7.39
CA ALA A 74 3.61 15.05 6.17
C ALA A 74 4.26 13.99 5.26
N ALA A 75 5.59 13.99 5.16
CA ALA A 75 6.34 13.00 4.39
C ALA A 75 6.12 11.58 4.93
N ILE A 76 6.14 11.39 6.26
CA ILE A 76 5.85 10.09 6.87
C ILE A 76 4.42 9.66 6.62
N TRP A 77 3.47 10.57 6.81
CA TRP A 77 2.06 10.30 6.56
C TRP A 77 1.82 9.87 5.11
N LEU A 78 2.48 10.53 4.16
CA LEU A 78 2.43 10.19 2.73
C LEU A 78 3.00 8.80 2.44
N VAL A 79 4.15 8.44 3.04
CA VAL A 79 4.73 7.09 2.94
C VAL A 79 3.74 6.05 3.48
N ARG A 80 3.16 6.27 4.66
CA ARG A 80 2.18 5.34 5.27
C ARG A 80 0.97 5.12 4.39
N ILE A 81 0.37 6.19 3.86
CA ILE A 81 -0.79 6.08 2.98
C ILE A 81 -0.43 5.37 1.67
N THR A 82 0.78 5.60 1.13
CA THR A 82 1.31 4.90 -0.05
C THR A 82 1.43 3.41 0.19
N ILE A 83 2.01 3.01 1.32
CA ILE A 83 2.14 1.62 1.70
C ILE A 83 0.77 0.97 1.90
N ASN A 84 -0.15 1.63 2.61
CA ASN A 84 -1.49 1.09 2.86
C ASN A 84 -2.28 0.91 1.56
N HIS A 85 -2.17 1.84 0.60
CA HIS A 85 -2.79 1.66 -0.71
C HIS A 85 -2.16 0.53 -1.52
N ALA A 86 -0.83 0.40 -1.50
CA ALA A 86 -0.16 -0.70 -2.18
C ALA A 86 -0.58 -2.06 -1.61
N ARG A 87 -0.70 -2.17 -0.27
CA ARG A 87 -1.23 -3.37 0.40
C ARG A 87 -2.65 -3.68 -0.05
N SER A 88 -3.52 -2.68 0.02
CA SER A 88 -4.90 -2.86 -0.38
C SER A 88 -5.03 -3.21 -1.87
N PHE A 89 -4.18 -2.65 -2.74
CA PHE A 89 -4.12 -3.02 -4.15
C PHE A 89 -3.69 -4.47 -4.35
N GLU A 90 -2.65 -4.93 -3.64
CA GLU A 90 -2.24 -6.34 -3.64
C GLU A 90 -3.38 -7.26 -3.20
N ASP A 91 -4.09 -6.92 -2.11
CA ASP A 91 -5.20 -7.71 -1.61
C ASP A 91 -6.33 -7.83 -2.66
N ALA A 92 -6.58 -6.75 -3.41
CA ALA A 92 -7.56 -6.76 -4.49
C ALA A 92 -7.13 -7.69 -5.62
N LEU A 93 -5.87 -7.62 -6.06
CA LEU A 93 -5.33 -8.52 -7.08
C LEU A 93 -5.38 -9.98 -6.63
N ARG A 94 -5.06 -10.27 -5.37
CA ARG A 94 -5.13 -11.63 -4.81
C ARG A 94 -6.55 -12.16 -4.77
N ARG A 95 -7.53 -11.32 -4.49
CA ARG A 95 -8.94 -11.71 -4.51
C ARG A 95 -9.44 -11.96 -5.94
N ILE A 96 -9.09 -11.11 -6.90
CA ILE A 96 -9.37 -11.32 -8.33
C ILE A 96 -8.84 -12.67 -8.79
N GLU A 97 -7.57 -12.95 -8.48
CA GLU A 97 -6.93 -14.22 -8.80
C GLU A 97 -7.63 -15.43 -8.17
N TRP A 98 -8.07 -15.31 -6.92
CA TRP A 98 -8.86 -16.37 -6.27
C TRP A 98 -10.19 -16.61 -6.97
N ILE A 99 -10.89 -15.55 -7.40
CA ILE A 99 -12.15 -15.64 -8.14
C ILE A 99 -11.92 -16.32 -9.50
N GLU A 100 -10.87 -15.93 -10.24
CA GLU A 100 -10.51 -16.56 -11.52
C GLU A 100 -10.25 -18.06 -11.36
N GLN A 101 -9.51 -18.45 -10.32
CA GLN A 101 -9.28 -19.86 -10.00
C GLN A 101 -10.59 -20.59 -9.67
N ARG A 102 -11.49 -19.97 -8.91
CA ARG A 102 -12.78 -20.55 -8.54
C ARG A 102 -13.70 -20.74 -9.74
N ILE A 103 -13.74 -19.78 -10.66
CA ILE A 103 -14.52 -19.87 -11.92
C ILE A 103 -13.93 -20.96 -12.83
N ASN A 104 -12.60 -21.01 -12.98
CA ASN A 104 -11.94 -22.05 -13.79
C ASN A 104 -12.23 -23.46 -13.26
N LEU A 105 -12.28 -23.65 -11.94
CA LEU A 105 -12.65 -24.93 -11.32
C LEU A 105 -14.10 -25.35 -11.66
N HIS A 106 -15.04 -24.40 -11.66
CA HIS A 106 -16.43 -24.68 -12.05
C HIS A 106 -16.54 -25.04 -13.54
N LEU A 107 -15.85 -24.30 -14.40
CA LEU A 107 -15.93 -24.49 -15.85
C LEU A 107 -15.08 -25.65 -16.37
N ARG A 108 -14.30 -26.33 -15.50
CA ARG A 108 -13.32 -27.38 -15.86
C ARG A 108 -12.40 -26.98 -17.03
N ALA A 109 -12.19 -25.68 -17.22
CA ALA A 109 -11.41 -25.15 -18.32
C ALA A 109 -9.93 -25.10 -17.93
N GLU A 110 -9.04 -25.37 -18.89
CA GLU A 110 -7.61 -25.12 -18.74
C GLU A 110 -7.37 -23.61 -18.65
N VAL A 111 -7.30 -23.13 -17.40
CA VAL A 111 -6.66 -21.90 -16.92
C VAL A 111 -6.69 -20.73 -17.92
N LEU A 112 -7.78 -19.94 -17.92
CA LEU A 112 -7.80 -18.56 -18.44
C LEU A 112 -6.97 -17.59 -17.56
N GLY A 113 -5.93 -18.07 -16.89
CA GLY A 113 -5.16 -17.35 -15.88
C GLY A 113 -3.96 -16.64 -16.51
N PHE A 114 -4.18 -15.49 -17.13
CA PHE A 114 -3.15 -14.66 -17.76
C PHE A 114 -2.02 -14.24 -16.79
N GLN A 115 -2.22 -14.33 -15.47
CA GLN A 115 -1.24 -13.93 -14.44
C GLN A 115 -0.70 -15.08 -13.57
N SER A 116 -1.15 -16.32 -13.75
CA SER A 116 -0.95 -17.39 -12.76
C SER A 116 0.51 -17.83 -12.54
N ARG A 117 1.42 -17.61 -13.51
CA ARG A 117 2.79 -18.17 -13.52
C ARG A 117 3.92 -17.14 -13.45
N HIS A 118 3.65 -15.86 -13.20
CA HIS A 118 4.73 -14.86 -13.22
C HIS A 118 5.72 -15.08 -12.03
N PRO A 119 7.04 -15.13 -12.26
CA PRO A 119 8.04 -15.47 -11.23
C PRO A 119 8.12 -14.48 -10.06
N SER A 120 7.55 -13.28 -10.20
CA SER A 120 7.50 -12.27 -9.13
C SER A 120 6.22 -12.32 -8.29
N ARG A 121 5.38 -13.35 -8.45
CA ARG A 121 4.10 -13.48 -7.75
C ARG A 121 4.30 -13.58 -6.23
N GLY A 122 3.78 -12.60 -5.50
CA GLY A 122 3.73 -12.62 -4.03
C GLY A 122 5.02 -12.15 -3.35
N HIS A 123 6.05 -11.82 -4.12
CA HIS A 123 7.32 -11.31 -3.59
C HIS A 123 7.34 -9.79 -3.33
N ALA A 124 6.36 -9.05 -3.86
CA ALA A 124 6.26 -7.60 -3.70
C ALA A 124 4.81 -7.16 -3.54
N VAL A 125 4.58 -6.20 -2.64
CA VAL A 125 3.26 -5.61 -2.38
C VAL A 125 2.86 -4.68 -3.53
N GLY A 126 1.75 -4.99 -4.19
CA GLY A 126 1.20 -4.23 -5.31
C GLY A 126 1.93 -4.48 -6.62
N GLY A 127 2.62 -5.62 -6.73
CA GLY A 127 3.46 -5.97 -7.87
C GLY A 127 4.61 -4.98 -8.13
N ARG A 128 5.07 -4.90 -9.38
CA ARG A 128 6.16 -4.00 -9.80
C ARG A 128 5.80 -2.53 -9.59
N THR A 129 4.59 -2.12 -9.96
CA THR A 129 4.12 -0.73 -9.88
C THR A 129 3.98 -0.24 -8.44
N GLY A 130 3.43 -1.07 -7.56
CA GLY A 130 3.35 -0.76 -6.12
C GLY A 130 4.73 -0.59 -5.50
N ARG A 131 5.66 -1.50 -5.82
CA ARG A 131 7.05 -1.41 -5.34
C ARG A 131 7.73 -0.13 -5.79
N GLU A 132 7.62 0.23 -7.07
CA GLU A 132 8.24 1.43 -7.63
C GLU A 132 7.66 2.70 -6.99
N SER A 133 6.34 2.76 -6.85
CA SER A 133 5.64 3.88 -6.20
C SER A 133 6.08 4.07 -4.74
N ILE A 134 6.15 2.98 -3.97
CA ILE A 134 6.63 3.02 -2.58
C ILE A 134 8.09 3.48 -2.53
N SER A 135 8.93 2.98 -3.44
CA SER A 135 10.35 3.32 -3.49
C SER A 135 10.57 4.80 -3.83
N ALA A 136 9.82 5.33 -4.80
CA ALA A 136 9.86 6.73 -5.19
C ALA A 136 9.40 7.65 -4.05
N VAL A 137 8.28 7.33 -3.39
CA VAL A 137 7.76 8.12 -2.26
C VAL A 137 8.71 8.04 -1.05
N LEU A 138 9.29 6.87 -0.77
CA LEU A 138 10.26 6.71 0.30
C LEU A 138 11.54 7.51 0.03
N ALA A 139 12.07 7.46 -1.20
CA ALA A 139 13.25 8.23 -1.59
C ALA A 139 12.99 9.74 -1.45
N ALA A 140 11.84 10.22 -1.92
CA ALA A 140 11.46 11.62 -1.78
C ALA A 140 11.28 12.03 -0.30
N ALA A 141 10.69 11.17 0.53
CA ALA A 141 10.57 11.42 1.96
C ALA A 141 11.93 11.51 2.67
N ILE A 142 12.87 10.62 2.33
CA ILE A 142 14.25 10.66 2.87
C ILE A 142 14.94 11.96 2.45
N LEU A 143 14.82 12.36 1.18
CA LEU A 143 15.37 13.62 0.68
C LEU A 143 14.77 14.83 1.38
N LEU A 144 13.44 14.86 1.59
CA LEU A 144 12.75 15.92 2.32
C LEU A 144 13.24 16.03 3.76
N VAL A 145 13.27 14.92 4.50
CA VAL A 145 13.73 14.89 5.89
C VAL A 145 15.19 15.33 6.00
N THR A 146 16.04 14.87 5.08
CA THR A 146 17.46 15.27 5.01
C THR A 146 17.60 16.76 4.69
N ALA A 147 16.79 17.29 3.77
CA ALA A 147 16.79 18.72 3.43
C ALA A 147 16.32 19.56 4.63
N CYS A 148 15.27 19.14 5.34
CA CYS A 148 14.79 19.81 6.55
C CYS A 148 15.88 19.81 7.63
N TRP A 149 16.59 18.71 7.82
CA TRP A 149 17.75 18.65 8.71
C TRP A 149 18.82 19.67 8.35
N ARG A 150 19.24 19.70 7.08
CA ARG A 150 20.30 20.60 6.61
C ARG A 150 19.90 22.07 6.70
N VAL A 151 18.65 22.40 6.43
CA VAL A 151 18.14 23.78 6.57
C VAL A 151 18.12 24.19 8.03
N PHE A 152 17.64 23.32 8.92
CA PHE A 152 17.59 23.60 10.35
C PHE A 152 18.99 23.88 10.91
N GLU A 153 19.98 23.02 10.65
CA GLU A 153 21.36 23.20 11.14
C GLU A 153 22.01 24.50 10.63
N ARG A 154 21.66 24.95 9.42
CA ARG A 154 22.26 26.15 8.81
C ARG A 154 21.57 27.45 9.21
N THR A 155 20.29 27.43 9.56
CA THR A 155 19.48 28.66 9.62
C THR A 155 18.80 28.92 10.96
N LEU A 156 18.62 27.90 11.80
CA LEU A 156 17.73 27.97 12.97
C LEU A 156 18.35 27.41 14.25
N ALA A 157 19.60 26.96 14.22
CA ALA A 157 20.30 26.54 15.43
C ALA A 157 20.65 27.77 16.31
N ALA A 158 19.65 28.28 17.05
CA ALA A 158 19.82 29.39 17.98
C ALA A 158 20.34 28.93 19.35
N GLY A 159 20.20 27.64 19.69
CA GLY A 159 20.72 27.05 20.92
C GLY A 159 20.98 25.54 20.86
N ALA A 160 21.87 25.05 21.74
CA ALA A 160 22.23 23.63 21.81
C ALA A 160 21.02 22.73 22.16
N ALA A 161 20.12 23.19 23.01
CA ALA A 161 18.92 22.45 23.42
C ALA A 161 17.93 22.26 22.26
N GLU A 162 17.65 23.32 21.49
CA GLU A 162 16.76 23.28 20.32
C GLU A 162 17.35 22.39 19.23
N ALA A 163 18.66 22.46 19.03
CA ALA A 163 19.36 21.56 18.14
C ALA A 163 19.16 20.10 18.56
N TRP A 164 19.43 19.76 19.82
CA TRP A 164 19.21 18.40 20.32
C TRP A 164 17.76 17.92 20.19
N ALA A 165 16.79 18.78 20.51
CA ALA A 165 15.37 18.46 20.38
C ALA A 165 14.99 18.13 18.93
N TYR A 166 15.42 18.95 17.98
CA TYR A 166 15.14 18.71 16.56
C TYR A 166 15.88 17.47 16.04
N ARG A 167 17.11 17.22 16.51
CA ARG A 167 17.84 16.00 16.16
C ARG A 167 17.13 14.75 16.63
N LEU A 168 16.64 14.75 17.88
CA LEU A 168 15.87 13.65 18.44
C LEU A 168 14.56 13.44 17.67
N PHE A 169 13.87 14.52 17.33
CA PHE A 169 12.66 14.47 16.50
C PHE A 169 12.92 13.76 15.17
N VAL A 170 13.92 14.21 14.40
CA VAL A 170 14.26 13.57 13.12
C VAL A 170 14.73 12.13 13.31
N ALA A 171 15.48 11.82 14.36
CA ALA A 171 15.91 10.45 14.66
C ALA A 171 14.71 9.51 14.89
N VAL A 172 13.73 9.93 15.69
CA VAL A 172 12.48 9.19 15.92
C VAL A 172 11.74 8.95 14.59
N LEU A 173 11.67 9.97 13.74
CA LEU A 173 11.03 9.89 12.43
C LEU A 173 11.73 8.88 11.49
N VAL A 174 13.06 8.88 11.47
CA VAL A 174 13.85 7.92 10.67
C VAL A 174 13.71 6.50 11.20
N VAL A 175 13.77 6.30 12.52
CA VAL A 175 13.54 4.99 13.15
C VAL A 175 12.14 4.48 12.80
N TYR A 176 11.13 5.34 12.87
CA TYR A 176 9.76 5.01 12.51
C TYR A 176 9.63 4.60 11.03
N LEU A 177 10.22 5.36 10.11
CA LEU A 177 10.25 5.01 8.68
C LEU A 177 10.94 3.65 8.45
N GLY A 178 12.05 3.40 9.13
CA GLY A 178 12.75 2.11 9.11
C GLY A 178 11.84 0.96 9.55
N ALA A 179 11.16 1.12 10.69
CA ALA A 179 10.21 0.13 11.21
C ALA A 179 9.06 -0.15 10.22
N VAL A 180 8.53 0.90 9.58
CA VAL A 180 7.46 0.76 8.57
C VAL A 180 7.96 -0.01 7.33
N VAL A 181 9.17 0.25 6.86
CA VAL A 181 9.77 -0.46 5.71
C VAL A 181 10.04 -1.93 6.06
N VAL A 182 10.54 -2.20 7.27
CA VAL A 182 10.74 -3.58 7.76
C VAL A 182 9.41 -4.31 7.85
N ALA A 183 8.39 -3.71 8.46
CA ALA A 183 7.04 -4.28 8.54
C ALA A 183 6.42 -4.52 7.15
N LEU A 184 6.79 -3.73 6.14
CA LEU A 184 6.37 -3.97 4.76
C LEU A 184 7.07 -5.18 4.15
N ARG A 185 8.37 -5.39 4.40
CA ARG A 185 9.10 -6.58 3.96
C ARG A 185 8.55 -7.86 4.57
N CYS A 186 8.05 -7.77 5.80
CA CYS A 186 7.40 -8.88 6.50
C CYS A 186 5.93 -9.09 6.09
N TYR A 187 5.36 -8.22 5.26
CA TYR A 187 3.95 -8.35 4.85
C TYR A 187 3.74 -9.62 4.05
N ARG A 188 2.85 -10.49 4.54
CA ARG A 188 2.35 -11.67 3.82
C ARG A 188 0.84 -11.54 3.71
N TYR A 189 0.32 -11.73 2.51
CA TYR A 189 -1.12 -11.76 2.28
C TYR A 189 -1.70 -13.02 2.91
N GLU A 190 -2.64 -12.86 3.84
CA GLU A 190 -3.46 -13.95 4.37
C GLU A 190 -4.87 -13.84 3.80
N PRO A 191 -5.33 -14.81 2.99
CA PRO A 191 -6.69 -14.80 2.46
C PRO A 191 -7.71 -14.85 3.59
N ARG A 192 -8.59 -13.84 3.65
CA ARG A 192 -9.66 -13.75 4.65
C ARG A 192 -10.75 -14.83 4.50
N SER A 193 -10.72 -15.62 3.43
CA SER A 193 -11.68 -16.70 3.17
C SER A 193 -11.60 -17.88 4.15
N ARG A 194 -10.58 -17.94 5.02
CA ARG A 194 -10.53 -18.94 6.11
C ARG A 194 -11.45 -18.63 7.31
N LEU A 195 -12.12 -17.49 7.33
CA LEU A 195 -13.04 -17.12 8.43
C LEU A 195 -14.48 -17.65 8.25
N HIS A 196 -14.80 -18.28 7.12
CA HIS A 196 -16.07 -19.01 6.96
C HIS A 196 -15.93 -20.53 7.11
N ASP A 197 -14.72 -21.04 7.39
CA ASP A 197 -14.58 -22.31 8.09
C ASP A 197 -14.67 -22.02 9.58
N GLU A 198 -15.89 -22.05 10.13
CA GLU A 198 -16.12 -22.05 11.57
C GLU A 198 -15.45 -23.27 12.21
N THR A 199 -14.20 -23.12 12.63
CA THR A 199 -13.68 -23.79 13.82
C THR A 199 -13.01 -22.74 14.69
N PRO A 200 -13.41 -22.58 15.96
CA PRO A 200 -12.90 -21.52 16.82
C PRO A 200 -11.41 -21.73 17.10
N ARG A 201 -10.54 -21.00 16.40
CA ARG A 201 -9.11 -20.90 16.72
C ARG A 201 -8.88 -19.86 17.81
N ILE A 202 -9.29 -20.19 19.02
CA ILE A 202 -8.58 -19.75 20.21
C ILE A 202 -7.33 -20.65 20.26
N LEU A 203 -6.14 -20.08 20.49
CA LEU A 203 -4.81 -20.74 20.52
C LEU A 203 -4.09 -20.84 19.18
N ARG A 204 -3.46 -19.74 18.73
CA ARG A 204 -2.21 -19.78 17.94
C ARG A 204 -1.47 -18.43 17.96
N CYS A 205 -1.35 -17.83 19.14
CA CYS A 205 -0.34 -16.80 19.42
C CYS A 205 0.38 -17.18 20.72
N ALA A 206 0.96 -18.37 20.73
CA ALA A 206 2.04 -18.73 21.64
C ALA A 206 2.95 -19.66 20.83
N THR A 207 4.25 -19.45 20.98
CA THR A 207 5.36 -20.16 20.32
C THR A 207 5.51 -19.88 18.83
N GLN A 208 6.39 -18.93 18.51
CA GLN A 208 7.48 -19.21 17.58
C GLN A 208 8.69 -18.37 18.01
N ASP A 209 9.70 -19.11 18.48
CA ASP A 209 11.03 -18.70 18.93
C ASP A 209 11.84 -18.02 17.82
#